data_AF-A0AA39N6E8-F1
#
_entry.id   AF-A0AA39N6E8-F1
#
_cell.length_a   1.000
_cell.length_b   1.000
_cell.length_c   1.000
_cell.angle_alpha   90.00
_cell.angle_beta   90.00
_cell.angle_gamma   90.00
#
_symmetry.space_group_name_H-M   'P 1'
#
loop_
_entity.id
_entity.type
_entity.pdbx_description
1 polymer ?
#
loop_
_entity_poly.entity_id
_entity_poly.type
_entity_poly.pdbx_seq_one_letter_code
_entity_poly.pdbx_strand_id
1 'polypeptide(L)'
;MASQQPPLQLLSLPTYSTTSSSRLQALYSNNISWQKNSDPAGFHASIEWWRRTFEAFVASGIQTNISSRLVLNASARISESLRVEGVGKPAGLSTVITPPALIPLSAFLSLPQSIYASHSLLHILPSLVARSGGHWVQIGVDGLFFSNAGDSKWHGEYVIMSLLERAAERILAEQKAKSGGPSDGIYSVERFRLDFAACINETHIMSEMDAKVLIKFLERDKNIITVDKEVIKFIDKDAPPETWRITAVDRGVLELKSAVANLHGQIEGLQKKIDLSTHKAAEALRQKRQLQDVLVKRLGALDTLESTLIRVEAAAANVHILESYAQSTSTLRAILSHPSRWRKPNADAKEIDEAVRIGGDIAVGTNEIFDEDELQAELNGLIQESKEEEDMKALEEKQRLKKDELTVQDVDGTIAEETKKMAILQI
;
A
#
# COMPACT_ATOMS: atom_id res chain seq x y z
N MET A 1 23.89 -0.88 -35.49
CA MET A 1 24.71 -1.66 -34.56
C MET A 1 24.88 -0.85 -33.29
N ALA A 2 23.99 -1.04 -32.31
CA ALA A 2 24.12 -0.43 -30.99
C ALA A 2 24.60 -1.52 -30.04
N SER A 3 25.81 -1.35 -29.51
CA SER A 3 26.37 -2.18 -28.44
C SER A 3 25.53 -1.98 -27.18
N GLN A 4 24.62 -2.91 -26.92
CA GLN A 4 23.94 -2.99 -25.63
C GLN A 4 24.93 -3.60 -24.63
N GLN A 5 25.61 -2.74 -23.87
CA GLN A 5 26.35 -3.14 -22.66
C GLN A 5 25.39 -3.92 -21.74
N PRO A 6 25.84 -5.00 -21.05
CA PRO A 6 25.10 -5.46 -19.88
C PRO A 6 25.06 -4.31 -18.88
N PRO A 7 23.94 -4.07 -18.16
CA PRO A 7 23.92 -3.04 -17.15
C PRO A 7 24.98 -3.40 -16.10
N LEU A 8 25.93 -2.50 -15.84
CA LEU A 8 27.00 -2.63 -14.83
C LEU A 8 26.50 -3.11 -13.46
N GLN A 9 25.20 -2.96 -13.22
CA GLN A 9 24.46 -3.43 -12.06
C GLN A 9 24.46 -4.96 -11.88
N LEU A 10 24.44 -5.77 -12.96
CA LEU A 10 24.40 -7.24 -12.82
C LEU A 10 25.68 -7.80 -12.18
N LEU A 11 26.85 -7.29 -12.57
CA LEU A 11 28.15 -7.73 -12.05
C LEU A 11 28.39 -7.27 -10.61
N SER A 12 27.63 -6.29 -10.13
CA SER A 12 27.68 -5.83 -8.74
C SER A 12 26.98 -6.78 -7.75
N LEU A 13 26.18 -7.73 -8.26
CA LEU A 13 25.50 -8.71 -7.42
C LEU A 13 26.51 -9.63 -6.72
N PRO A 14 26.26 -10.00 -5.45
CA PRO A 14 27.21 -10.74 -4.62
C PRO A 14 27.57 -12.12 -5.18
N THR A 15 26.69 -12.73 -5.97
CA THR A 15 26.96 -14.01 -6.62
C THR A 15 27.95 -13.90 -7.76
N TYR A 16 27.94 -12.79 -8.51
CA TYR A 16 28.89 -12.56 -9.61
C TYR A 16 30.26 -12.12 -9.10
N SER A 17 30.32 -11.30 -8.05
CA SER A 17 31.59 -10.80 -7.51
C SER A 17 32.46 -11.88 -6.86
N THR A 18 31.84 -12.96 -6.35
CA THR A 18 32.52 -14.06 -5.65
C THR A 18 32.87 -15.24 -6.56
N THR A 19 32.39 -15.25 -7.80
CA THR A 19 32.52 -16.40 -8.71
C THR A 19 33.67 -16.21 -9.70
N SER A 20 34.53 -17.22 -9.84
CA SER A 20 35.62 -17.19 -10.83
C SER A 20 35.08 -17.28 -12.26
N SER A 21 35.83 -16.72 -13.23
CA SER A 21 35.44 -16.72 -14.65
C SER A 21 35.21 -18.13 -15.21
N SER A 22 36.05 -19.12 -14.84
CA SER A 22 35.89 -20.51 -15.27
C SER A 22 34.63 -21.17 -14.69
N ARG A 23 34.29 -20.88 -13.42
CA ARG A 23 33.05 -21.35 -12.80
C ARG A 23 31.83 -20.70 -13.45
N LEU A 24 31.91 -19.42 -13.79
CA LEU A 24 30.84 -18.70 -14.47
C LEU A 24 30.54 -19.27 -15.86
N GLN A 25 31.57 -19.62 -16.63
CA GLN A 25 31.42 -20.32 -17.91
C GLN A 25 30.70 -21.67 -17.76
N ALA A 26 31.05 -22.45 -16.73
CA ALA A 26 30.37 -23.70 -16.44
C ALA A 26 28.89 -23.50 -16.09
N LEU A 27 28.56 -22.48 -15.29
CA LEU A 27 27.19 -22.14 -14.88
C LEU A 27 26.32 -21.63 -16.04
N TYR A 28 26.93 -21.06 -17.09
CA TYR A 28 26.22 -20.56 -18.26
C TYR A 28 26.09 -21.61 -19.37
N SER A 29 26.85 -22.70 -19.28
CA SER A 29 26.81 -23.82 -20.22
C SER A 29 25.51 -24.64 -20.10
N ASN A 30 25.17 -25.37 -21.16
CA ASN A 30 24.00 -26.26 -21.19
C ASN A 30 24.21 -27.57 -20.37
N ASN A 31 25.40 -27.76 -19.79
CA ASN A 31 25.79 -29.02 -19.14
C ASN A 31 25.12 -29.28 -17.79
N ILE A 32 24.43 -28.28 -17.21
CA ILE A 32 23.74 -28.41 -15.92
C ILE A 32 22.73 -29.56 -15.94
N SER A 33 22.03 -29.75 -17.07
CA SER A 33 21.06 -30.85 -17.22
C SER A 33 21.70 -32.24 -17.11
N TRP A 34 22.90 -32.41 -17.68
CA TRP A 34 23.64 -33.67 -17.64
C TRP A 34 24.26 -33.94 -16.26
N GLN A 35 24.73 -32.89 -15.58
CA GLN A 35 25.26 -32.98 -14.21
C GLN A 35 24.30 -33.61 -13.21
N LYS A 36 22.98 -33.50 -13.45
CA LYS A 36 21.95 -34.13 -12.61
C LYS A 36 22.20 -35.62 -12.37
N ASN A 37 22.73 -36.34 -13.37
CA ASN A 37 22.99 -37.78 -13.28
C ASN A 37 24.47 -38.11 -13.04
N SER A 38 25.40 -37.28 -13.51
CA SER A 38 26.85 -37.57 -13.44
C SER A 38 27.53 -37.01 -12.21
N ASP A 39 27.10 -35.84 -11.71
CA ASP A 39 27.61 -35.19 -10.51
C ASP A 39 26.47 -34.45 -9.79
N PRO A 40 25.68 -35.16 -8.96
CA PRO A 40 24.56 -34.57 -8.24
C PRO A 40 24.98 -33.41 -7.32
N ALA A 41 26.18 -33.48 -6.72
CA ALA A 41 26.67 -32.43 -5.84
C ALA A 41 26.96 -31.14 -6.62
N GLY A 42 27.65 -31.25 -7.76
CA GLY A 42 27.91 -30.12 -8.68
C GLY A 42 26.62 -29.54 -9.28
N PHE A 43 25.64 -30.39 -9.57
CA PHE A 43 24.31 -29.96 -9.99
C PHE A 43 23.62 -29.10 -8.91
N HIS A 44 23.51 -29.62 -7.68
CA HIS A 44 22.88 -28.87 -6.58
C HIS A 44 23.60 -27.55 -6.28
N ALA A 45 24.93 -27.52 -6.31
CA ALA A 45 25.70 -26.29 -6.14
C ALA A 45 25.42 -25.25 -7.24
N SER A 46 25.17 -25.72 -8.48
CA SER A 46 24.85 -24.85 -9.61
C SER A 46 23.41 -24.30 -9.51
N ILE A 47 22.45 -25.15 -9.11
CA ILE A 47 21.06 -24.72 -8.84
C ILE A 47 21.02 -23.70 -7.70
N GLU A 48 21.74 -23.95 -6.60
CA GLU A 48 21.81 -23.04 -5.46
C GLU A 48 22.44 -21.70 -5.83
N TRP A 49 23.49 -21.70 -6.65
CA TRP A 49 24.09 -20.47 -7.16
C TRP A 49 23.09 -19.65 -7.96
N TRP A 50 22.38 -20.29 -8.89
CA TRP A 50 21.37 -19.61 -9.69
C TRP A 50 20.19 -19.11 -8.86
N ARG A 51 19.76 -19.88 -7.85
CA ARG A 51 18.72 -19.46 -6.90
C ARG A 51 19.11 -18.15 -6.22
N ARG A 52 20.30 -18.09 -5.62
CA ARG A 52 20.83 -16.86 -5.00
C ARG A 52 20.97 -15.72 -5.98
N THR A 53 21.35 -16.02 -7.22
CA THR A 53 21.46 -15.03 -8.29
C THR A 53 20.10 -14.44 -8.64
N PHE A 54 19.05 -15.26 -8.79
CA PHE A 54 17.69 -14.78 -9.03
C PHE A 54 17.14 -14.00 -7.84
N GLU A 55 17.40 -14.46 -6.61
CA GLU A 55 17.03 -13.72 -5.40
C GLU A 55 17.64 -12.32 -5.38
N ALA A 56 18.95 -12.21 -5.62
CA ALA A 56 19.64 -10.94 -5.63
C ALA A 56 19.21 -10.05 -6.82
N PHE A 57 19.00 -10.66 -7.99
CA PHE A 57 18.53 -9.97 -9.21
C PHE A 57 17.14 -9.35 -9.04
N VAL A 58 16.19 -10.08 -8.45
CA VAL A 58 14.83 -9.58 -8.21
C VAL A 58 14.81 -8.59 -7.04
N ALA A 59 15.50 -8.89 -5.93
CA ALA A 59 15.52 -8.01 -4.75
C ALA A 59 16.21 -6.66 -5.00
N SER A 60 17.19 -6.61 -5.92
CA SER A 60 17.85 -5.36 -6.34
C SER A 60 17.02 -4.54 -7.32
N GLY A 61 15.99 -5.12 -7.92
CA GLY A 61 15.14 -4.43 -8.87
C GLY A 61 15.73 -4.20 -10.25
N ILE A 62 16.74 -4.98 -10.63
CA ILE A 62 17.39 -4.89 -11.94
C ILE A 62 16.42 -5.35 -13.07
N GLN A 63 15.34 -6.04 -12.71
CA GLN A 63 14.33 -6.50 -13.66
C GLN A 63 13.65 -5.30 -14.37
N THR A 64 13.89 -5.17 -15.67
CA THR A 64 13.48 -4.00 -16.44
C THR A 64 12.00 -3.99 -16.88
N ASN A 65 11.33 -5.14 -16.88
CA ASN A 65 9.95 -5.26 -17.39
C ASN A 65 8.87 -5.18 -16.29
N ILE A 66 9.21 -5.48 -15.03
CA ILE A 66 8.25 -5.48 -13.92
C ILE A 66 8.92 -4.88 -12.70
N SER A 67 8.23 -3.97 -12.01
CA SER A 67 8.66 -3.34 -10.76
C SER A 67 8.65 -4.27 -9.54
N SER A 68 8.37 -5.56 -9.72
CA SER A 68 8.23 -6.52 -8.63
C SER A 68 9.57 -6.89 -7.98
N ARG A 69 9.57 -7.03 -6.65
CA ARG A 69 10.69 -7.45 -5.80
C ARG A 69 10.54 -8.86 -5.24
N LEU A 70 9.41 -9.53 -5.48
CA LEU A 70 9.15 -10.91 -5.02
C LEU A 70 8.93 -11.89 -6.18
N VAL A 71 8.59 -11.39 -7.37
CA VAL A 71 8.23 -12.18 -8.55
C VAL A 71 9.28 -12.02 -9.65
N LEU A 72 9.88 -13.16 -10.03
CA LEU A 72 10.77 -13.29 -11.16
C LEU A 72 9.97 -13.35 -12.47
N ASN A 73 10.27 -12.47 -13.42
CA ASN A 73 9.76 -12.56 -14.78
C ASN A 73 10.74 -13.33 -15.66
N ALA A 74 10.46 -14.62 -15.90
CA ALA A 74 11.24 -15.46 -16.78
C ALA A 74 10.80 -15.33 -18.25
N SER A 75 10.83 -14.14 -18.82
CA SER A 75 10.60 -13.95 -20.27
C SER A 75 11.84 -14.27 -21.10
N ALA A 76 11.71 -14.37 -22.43
CA ALA A 76 12.87 -14.55 -23.33
C ALA A 76 13.96 -13.48 -23.12
N ARG A 77 13.56 -12.28 -22.64
CA ARG A 77 14.46 -11.18 -22.31
C ARG A 77 15.34 -11.45 -21.09
N ILE A 78 14.95 -12.35 -20.18
CA ILE A 78 15.77 -12.66 -19.00
C ILE A 78 17.14 -13.22 -19.40
N SER A 79 17.19 -13.98 -20.50
CA SER A 79 18.44 -14.52 -21.05
C SER A 79 19.37 -13.42 -21.56
N GLU A 80 18.82 -12.30 -22.03
CA GLU A 80 19.60 -11.12 -22.44
C GLU A 80 20.01 -10.28 -21.23
N SER A 81 19.11 -10.09 -20.25
CA SER A 81 19.43 -9.32 -19.05
C SER A 81 20.49 -9.98 -18.19
N LEU A 82 20.60 -11.32 -18.24
CA LEU A 82 21.63 -12.10 -17.57
C LEU A 82 22.85 -12.34 -18.45
N ARG A 83 23.01 -11.66 -19.58
CA ARG A 83 24.18 -11.84 -20.44
C ARG A 83 25.42 -11.23 -19.78
N VAL A 84 26.52 -11.96 -19.83
CA VAL A 84 27.82 -11.48 -19.35
C VAL A 84 28.81 -11.40 -20.53
N GLU A 85 29.54 -10.29 -20.63
CA GLU A 85 30.59 -10.13 -21.64
C GLU A 85 31.70 -11.19 -21.46
N GLY A 86 32.09 -11.84 -22.56
CA GLY A 86 33.08 -12.92 -22.55
C GLY A 86 32.55 -14.31 -22.16
N VAL A 87 31.37 -14.42 -21.54
CA VAL A 87 30.73 -15.71 -21.18
C VAL A 87 29.51 -16.01 -22.04
N GLY A 88 28.74 -14.98 -22.42
CA GLY A 88 27.56 -15.12 -23.27
C GLY A 88 26.25 -15.20 -22.48
N LYS A 89 25.22 -15.83 -23.08
CA LYS A 89 23.89 -15.98 -22.49
C LYS A 89 23.79 -17.32 -21.75
N PRO A 90 23.02 -17.41 -20.66
CA PRO A 90 22.82 -18.67 -19.96
C PRO A 90 21.96 -19.63 -20.79
N ALA A 91 22.52 -20.79 -21.16
CA ALA A 91 21.83 -21.79 -21.97
C ALA A 91 20.99 -22.79 -21.14
N GLY A 92 21.33 -22.99 -19.87
CA GLY A 92 20.73 -24.00 -18.99
C GLY A 92 19.52 -23.54 -18.16
N LEU A 93 18.96 -22.35 -18.42
CA LEU A 93 17.92 -21.74 -17.56
C LEU A 93 16.70 -22.63 -17.31
N SER A 94 16.29 -23.42 -18.31
CA SER A 94 15.16 -24.33 -18.20
C SER A 94 15.34 -25.41 -17.13
N THR A 95 16.58 -25.75 -16.79
CA THR A 95 16.89 -26.76 -15.77
C THR A 95 16.88 -26.17 -14.36
N VAL A 96 17.05 -24.85 -14.28
CA VAL A 96 17.23 -24.11 -13.04
C VAL A 96 15.90 -23.53 -12.54
N ILE A 97 15.04 -23.10 -13.47
CA ILE A 97 13.72 -22.55 -13.17
C ILE A 97 12.77 -23.73 -12.93
N THR A 98 12.88 -24.32 -11.75
CA THR A 98 12.08 -25.47 -11.33
C THR A 98 11.55 -25.32 -9.91
N PRO A 99 10.35 -25.84 -9.61
CA PRO A 99 9.84 -25.90 -8.24
C PRO A 99 10.74 -26.81 -7.36
N PRO A 100 10.72 -26.65 -6.02
CA PRO A 100 9.81 -25.83 -5.21
C PRO A 100 10.31 -24.40 -4.91
N ALA A 101 11.54 -24.05 -5.27
CA ALA A 101 12.12 -22.74 -4.95
C ALA A 101 11.47 -21.59 -5.75
N LEU A 102 11.04 -21.90 -6.98
CA LEU A 102 10.36 -20.99 -7.89
C LEU A 102 8.99 -21.60 -8.22
N ILE A 103 7.92 -20.95 -7.76
CA ILE A 103 6.55 -21.42 -7.99
C ILE A 103 5.87 -20.50 -9.01
N PRO A 104 5.26 -21.02 -10.09
CA PRO A 104 4.51 -20.19 -11.02
C PRO A 104 3.46 -19.34 -10.30
N LEU A 105 3.39 -18.05 -10.64
CA LEU A 105 2.50 -17.08 -9.98
C LEU A 105 1.03 -17.52 -10.04
N SER A 106 0.58 -17.99 -11.21
CA SER A 106 -0.78 -18.50 -11.41
C SER A 106 -1.09 -19.71 -10.51
N ALA A 107 -0.14 -20.63 -10.39
CA ALA A 107 -0.27 -21.78 -9.49
C ALA A 107 -0.30 -21.32 -8.02
N PHE A 108 0.62 -20.45 -7.62
CA PHE A 108 0.69 -19.88 -6.27
C PHE A 108 -0.64 -19.20 -5.86
N LEU A 109 -1.19 -18.38 -6.75
CA LEU A 109 -2.43 -17.62 -6.52
C LEU A 109 -3.70 -18.47 -6.66
N SER A 110 -3.67 -19.64 -7.29
CA SER A 110 -4.82 -20.56 -7.36
C SER A 110 -4.83 -21.61 -6.25
N LEU A 111 -3.69 -21.94 -5.65
CA LEU A 111 -3.57 -22.94 -4.59
C LEU A 111 -4.41 -22.55 -3.35
N PRO A 112 -5.39 -23.38 -2.93
CA PRO A 112 -6.26 -23.09 -1.78
C PRO A 112 -5.62 -23.44 -0.43
N GLN A 113 -4.73 -24.43 -0.38
CA GLN A 113 -4.05 -24.87 0.83
C GLN A 113 -2.63 -24.32 0.93
N SER A 114 -2.10 -24.26 2.16
CA SER A 114 -0.72 -23.86 2.39
C SER A 114 0.26 -24.77 1.65
N ILE A 115 1.33 -24.17 1.12
CA ILE A 115 2.41 -24.83 0.40
C ILE A 115 3.20 -25.77 1.33
N TYR A 116 3.18 -25.52 2.64
CA TYR A 116 3.94 -26.28 3.65
C TYR A 116 3.11 -27.31 4.41
N ALA A 117 1.77 -27.25 4.32
CA ALA A 117 0.87 -28.12 5.09
C ALA A 117 0.97 -29.61 4.70
N SER A 118 1.75 -29.97 3.68
CA SER A 118 2.04 -31.36 3.42
C SER A 118 3.39 -31.55 2.74
N HIS A 119 4.27 -32.31 3.40
CA HIS A 119 5.37 -33.07 2.79
C HIS A 119 4.90 -34.01 1.65
N SER A 120 3.57 -34.10 1.47
CA SER A 120 2.86 -34.92 0.51
C SER A 120 2.19 -34.12 -0.62
N LEU A 121 2.34 -32.78 -0.75
CA LEU A 121 1.75 -32.05 -1.90
C LEU A 121 2.48 -32.30 -3.24
N LEU A 122 3.67 -32.89 -3.20
CA LEU A 122 4.29 -33.51 -4.37
C LEU A 122 3.63 -34.87 -4.76
N HIS A 123 2.74 -35.41 -3.91
CA HIS A 123 2.02 -36.67 -4.10
C HIS A 123 0.48 -36.54 -4.10
N ILE A 124 -0.09 -35.44 -3.56
CA ILE A 124 -1.55 -35.19 -3.42
C ILE A 124 -1.97 -33.93 -4.20
N LEU A 125 -1.37 -33.70 -5.37
CA LEU A 125 -2.14 -33.08 -6.42
C LEU A 125 -2.75 -34.24 -7.20
N PRO A 126 -4.08 -34.44 -7.20
CA PRO A 126 -4.66 -35.44 -8.09
C PRO A 126 -4.21 -35.03 -9.47
N SER A 127 -3.51 -35.94 -10.17
CA SER A 127 -3.22 -35.78 -11.59
C SER A 127 -4.52 -35.34 -12.25
N LEU A 128 -4.59 -34.08 -12.68
CA LEU A 128 -5.84 -33.55 -13.18
C LEU A 128 -6.09 -34.26 -14.49
N VAL A 129 -6.99 -35.23 -14.49
CA VAL A 129 -7.26 -36.01 -15.69
C VAL A 129 -8.17 -35.18 -16.57
N ALA A 130 -7.58 -34.35 -17.42
CA ALA A 130 -8.32 -33.64 -18.45
C ALA A 130 -8.66 -34.62 -19.58
N ARG A 131 -9.95 -34.82 -19.83
CA ARG A 131 -10.45 -35.59 -20.98
C ARG A 131 -10.45 -34.67 -22.20
N SER A 132 -9.36 -34.70 -22.97
CA SER A 132 -9.30 -34.11 -24.31
C SER A 132 -9.34 -35.23 -25.34
N GLY A 133 -10.33 -35.23 -26.24
CA GLY A 133 -10.36 -36.13 -27.39
C GLY A 133 -10.50 -37.63 -27.08
N GLY A 134 -11.17 -38.02 -25.98
CA GLY A 134 -11.51 -39.42 -25.72
C GLY A 134 -10.44 -40.27 -25.02
N HIS A 135 -9.28 -39.69 -24.70
CA HIS A 135 -8.23 -40.34 -23.91
C HIS A 135 -8.06 -39.68 -22.54
N TRP A 136 -7.67 -40.48 -21.54
CA TRP A 136 -7.32 -40.00 -20.21
C TRP A 136 -5.82 -39.65 -20.20
N VAL A 137 -5.47 -38.40 -19.91
CA VAL A 137 -4.07 -37.96 -19.75
C VAL A 137 -3.80 -37.69 -18.26
N GLN A 138 -2.82 -38.39 -17.68
CA GLN A 138 -2.32 -38.06 -16.35
C GLN A 138 -1.39 -36.84 -16.46
N ILE A 139 -1.87 -35.70 -15.97
CA ILE A 139 -1.06 -34.48 -15.83
C ILE A 139 -0.25 -34.63 -14.53
N GLY A 140 1.06 -34.88 -14.64
CA GLY A 140 1.97 -34.93 -13.49
C GLY A 140 2.15 -33.55 -12.83
N VAL A 141 2.91 -33.48 -11.74
CA VAL A 141 3.22 -32.22 -11.03
C VAL A 141 3.83 -31.17 -11.98
N ASP A 142 4.70 -31.60 -12.90
CA ASP A 142 5.22 -30.75 -13.99
C ASP A 142 4.11 -30.28 -14.94
N GLY A 143 3.12 -31.13 -15.21
CA GLY A 143 1.97 -30.76 -16.02
C GLY A 143 1.00 -29.79 -15.34
N LEU A 144 0.99 -29.69 -14.00
CA LEU A 144 0.17 -28.73 -13.23
C LEU A 144 0.83 -27.36 -13.11
N PHE A 145 2.16 -27.30 -13.10
CA PHE A 145 2.90 -26.04 -13.06
C PHE A 145 3.23 -25.47 -14.44
N PHE A 146 3.26 -26.31 -15.49
CA PHE A 146 3.64 -25.93 -16.85
C PHE A 146 2.56 -26.21 -17.91
N SER A 147 1.28 -26.26 -17.52
CA SER A 147 0.17 -26.48 -18.45
C SER A 147 0.06 -25.32 -19.46
N ASN A 148 0.12 -25.63 -20.77
CA ASN A 148 -0.16 -24.73 -21.91
C ASN A 148 0.90 -23.72 -22.39
N ALA A 149 2.19 -24.07 -22.45
CA ALA A 149 3.15 -23.30 -23.26
C ALA A 149 3.90 -24.20 -24.26
N GLY A 150 3.59 -24.05 -25.55
CA GLY A 150 4.38 -24.63 -26.64
C GLY A 150 5.84 -24.14 -26.59
N ASP A 151 6.77 -25.03 -26.94
CA ASP A 151 8.23 -24.90 -27.15
C ASP A 151 9.09 -24.09 -26.15
N SER A 152 8.50 -23.51 -25.12
CA SER A 152 9.15 -22.55 -24.25
C SER A 152 8.68 -22.79 -22.81
N LYS A 153 8.92 -24.02 -22.32
CA LYS A 153 8.38 -24.61 -21.08
C LYS A 153 8.69 -23.85 -19.78
N TRP A 154 9.65 -22.92 -19.77
CA TRP A 154 10.10 -22.22 -18.56
C TRP A 154 9.72 -20.74 -18.54
N HIS A 155 8.98 -20.25 -19.55
CA HIS A 155 8.58 -18.85 -19.56
C HIS A 155 7.35 -18.61 -18.70
N GLY A 156 7.43 -17.57 -17.87
CA GLY A 156 6.34 -17.17 -16.99
C GLY A 156 6.79 -16.27 -15.85
N GLU A 157 5.87 -16.03 -14.94
CA GLU A 157 6.11 -15.30 -13.69
C GLU A 157 6.23 -16.31 -12.56
N TYR A 158 7.27 -16.18 -11.73
CA TYR A 158 7.59 -17.13 -10.68
C TYR A 158 7.79 -16.40 -9.35
N VAL A 159 7.11 -16.86 -8.31
CA VAL A 159 7.28 -16.38 -6.94
C VAL A 159 8.54 -16.99 -6.35
N ILE A 160 9.43 -16.15 -5.83
CA ILE A 160 10.64 -16.59 -5.12
C ILE A 160 10.31 -16.76 -3.64
N MET A 161 10.22 -18.01 -3.19
CA MET A 161 9.74 -18.34 -1.84
C MET A 161 10.63 -17.79 -0.72
N SER A 162 11.95 -17.81 -0.91
CA SER A 162 12.91 -17.32 0.09
C SER A 162 12.82 -15.79 0.31
N LEU A 163 12.54 -15.01 -0.74
CA LEU A 163 12.30 -13.57 -0.61
C LEU A 163 10.98 -13.30 0.09
N LEU A 164 9.95 -14.08 -0.24
CA LEU A 164 8.63 -14.00 0.34
C LEU A 164 8.64 -14.32 1.85
N GLU A 165 9.32 -15.40 2.25
CA GLU A 165 9.50 -15.78 3.65
C GLU A 165 10.23 -14.69 4.44
N ARG A 166 11.34 -14.17 3.90
CA ARG A 166 12.11 -13.08 4.52
C ARG A 166 11.30 -11.80 4.64
N ALA A 167 10.51 -11.45 3.61
CA ALA A 167 9.62 -10.30 3.65
C ALA A 167 8.55 -10.46 4.74
N ALA A 168 7.92 -11.64 4.82
CA ALA A 168 6.93 -11.94 5.84
C ALA A 168 7.50 -11.87 7.27
N GLU A 169 8.70 -12.37 7.50
CA GLU A 169 9.37 -12.28 8.80
C GLU A 169 9.66 -10.83 9.21
N ARG A 170 10.10 -10.00 8.25
CA ARG A 170 10.33 -8.57 8.51
C ARG A 170 9.04 -7.83 8.83
N ILE A 171 7.97 -8.11 8.09
CA ILE A 171 6.65 -7.52 8.36
C ILE A 171 6.19 -7.87 9.76
N LEU A 172 6.34 -9.13 10.18
CA LEU A 172 6.01 -9.54 11.55
C LEU A 172 6.87 -8.82 12.60
N ALA A 173 8.17 -8.63 12.33
CA ALA A 173 9.05 -7.90 13.24
C ALA A 173 8.68 -6.42 13.32
N GLU A 174 8.36 -5.79 12.19
CA GLU A 174 7.94 -4.40 12.11
C GLU A 174 6.58 -4.19 12.79
N GLN A 175 5.63 -5.09 12.59
CA GLN A 175 4.33 -5.04 13.26
C GLN A 175 4.47 -5.16 14.77
N LYS A 176 5.33 -6.07 15.26
CA LYS A 176 5.62 -6.19 16.70
C LYS A 176 6.25 -4.93 17.27
N ALA A 177 7.08 -4.23 16.49
CA ALA A 177 7.66 -2.96 16.91
C ALA A 177 6.61 -1.84 16.98
N LYS A 178 5.60 -1.85 16.09
CA LYS A 178 4.49 -0.87 16.04
C LYS A 178 3.36 -1.16 17.04
N SER A 179 3.65 -1.61 18.27
CA SER A 179 2.64 -2.00 19.27
C SER A 179 1.82 -0.82 19.84
N GLY A 180 1.08 -0.09 19.00
CA GLY A 180 0.14 0.97 19.37
C GLY A 180 -1.31 0.47 19.31
N GLY A 181 -1.74 -0.30 20.31
CA GLY A 181 -3.15 -0.66 20.48
C GLY A 181 -3.76 -1.56 19.38
N PRO A 182 -5.06 -1.93 19.53
CA PRO A 182 -5.72 -2.89 18.64
C PRO A 182 -5.96 -2.38 17.21
N SER A 183 -6.01 -1.06 17.01
CA SER A 183 -6.27 -0.42 15.72
C SER A 183 -5.06 -0.44 14.79
N ASP A 184 -3.84 -0.57 15.33
CA ASP A 184 -2.60 -0.64 14.55
C ASP A 184 -2.42 -1.97 13.84
N GLY A 185 -3.21 -2.99 14.18
CA GLY A 185 -3.31 -4.23 13.43
C GLY A 185 -4.15 -4.13 12.16
N ILE A 186 -4.82 -3.01 11.88
CA ILE A 186 -5.81 -2.88 10.81
C ILE A 186 -5.30 -1.97 9.69
N TYR A 187 -5.31 -2.50 8.47
CA TYR A 187 -4.77 -1.84 7.28
C TYR A 187 -5.73 -1.91 6.10
N SER A 188 -5.71 -0.88 5.27
CA SER A 188 -6.17 -1.00 3.88
C SER A 188 -5.05 -1.60 3.02
N VAL A 189 -5.40 -2.16 1.86
CA VAL A 189 -4.40 -2.68 0.90
C VAL A 189 -3.38 -1.60 0.51
N GLU A 190 -3.82 -0.35 0.32
CA GLU A 190 -2.92 0.75 -0.03
C GLU A 190 -1.97 1.11 1.11
N ARG A 191 -2.48 1.19 2.35
CA ARG A 191 -1.65 1.48 3.53
C ARG A 191 -0.64 0.38 3.78
N PHE A 192 -1.07 -0.88 3.64
CA PHE A 192 -0.19 -2.04 3.72
C PHE A 192 0.96 -1.96 2.70
N ARG A 193 0.67 -1.50 1.48
CA ARG A 193 1.68 -1.32 0.43
C ARG A 193 2.69 -0.23 0.74
N LEU A 194 2.27 0.84 1.40
CA LEU A 194 3.14 1.95 1.79
C LEU A 194 3.99 1.56 3.00
N ASP A 195 3.34 1.08 4.06
CA ASP A 195 3.98 0.84 5.36
C ASP A 195 5.00 -0.29 5.30
N PHE A 196 4.76 -1.32 4.48
CA PHE A 196 5.65 -2.48 4.38
C PHE A 196 6.51 -2.50 3.10
N ALA A 197 6.56 -1.41 2.32
CA ALA A 197 7.45 -1.31 1.15
C ALA A 197 8.94 -1.54 1.53
N ALA A 198 9.36 -1.01 2.68
CA ALA A 198 10.73 -1.15 3.18
C ALA A 198 11.11 -2.62 3.44
N CYS A 199 10.14 -3.48 3.81
CA CYS A 199 10.39 -4.90 4.10
C CYS A 199 10.88 -5.69 2.88
N ILE A 200 10.54 -5.24 1.66
CA ILE A 200 10.94 -5.82 0.38
C ILE A 200 12.08 -5.04 -0.31
N ASN A 201 12.77 -4.15 0.42
CA ASN A 201 13.79 -3.22 -0.08
C ASN A 201 13.26 -2.27 -1.18
N GLU A 202 11.97 -1.92 -1.12
CA GLU A 202 11.37 -0.89 -1.97
C GLU A 202 11.26 0.42 -1.18
N THR A 203 11.58 1.54 -1.82
CA THR A 203 11.74 2.82 -1.12
C THR A 203 10.47 3.67 -1.07
N HIS A 204 9.46 3.34 -1.89
CA HIS A 204 8.28 4.19 -2.04
C HIS A 204 6.96 3.47 -1.78
N ILE A 205 6.57 2.56 -2.67
CA ILE A 205 5.32 1.81 -2.55
C ILE A 205 5.50 0.42 -3.13
N MET A 206 5.04 -0.59 -2.40
CA MET A 206 5.06 -1.96 -2.88
C MET A 206 4.21 -2.12 -4.16
N SER A 207 4.69 -2.88 -5.15
CA SER A 207 3.90 -3.25 -6.33
C SER A 207 2.60 -3.99 -5.96
N GLU A 208 1.51 -3.79 -6.71
CA GLU A 208 0.23 -4.48 -6.46
C GLU A 208 0.37 -6.00 -6.56
N MET A 209 1.22 -6.48 -7.48
CA MET A 209 1.50 -7.91 -7.63
C MET A 209 2.19 -8.48 -6.39
N ASP A 210 3.20 -7.78 -5.87
CA ASP A 210 3.93 -8.19 -4.66
C ASP A 210 3.01 -8.18 -3.45
N ALA A 211 2.16 -7.16 -3.32
CA ALA A 211 1.16 -7.06 -2.27
C ALA A 211 0.20 -8.26 -2.30
N LYS A 212 -0.34 -8.62 -3.46
CA LYS A 212 -1.24 -9.77 -3.61
C LYS A 212 -0.58 -11.09 -3.21
N VAL A 213 0.66 -11.32 -3.67
CA VAL A 213 1.42 -12.53 -3.33
C VAL A 213 1.71 -12.60 -1.83
N LEU A 214 2.14 -11.48 -1.25
CA LEU A 214 2.49 -11.36 0.15
C LEU A 214 1.28 -11.53 1.06
N ILE A 215 0.19 -10.80 0.81
CA ILE A 215 -1.07 -10.93 1.56
C ILE A 215 -1.55 -12.38 1.53
N LYS A 216 -1.58 -13.01 0.35
CA LYS A 216 -2.00 -14.41 0.24
C LYS A 216 -1.11 -15.35 1.05
N PHE A 217 0.20 -15.12 1.07
CA PHE A 217 1.15 -15.91 1.85
C PHE A 217 0.94 -15.74 3.37
N LEU A 218 0.78 -14.50 3.83
CA LEU A 218 0.58 -14.19 5.24
C LEU A 218 -0.75 -14.79 5.76
N GLU A 219 -1.81 -14.75 4.95
CA GLU A 219 -3.11 -15.34 5.26
C GLU A 219 -3.04 -16.87 5.23
N ARG A 220 -2.71 -17.46 4.08
CA ARG A 220 -2.82 -18.91 3.84
C ARG A 220 -1.74 -19.73 4.53
N ASP A 221 -0.48 -19.29 4.46
CA ASP A 221 0.68 -20.08 4.87
C ASP A 221 1.11 -19.78 6.31
N LYS A 222 1.07 -18.52 6.73
CA LYS A 222 1.48 -18.11 8.07
C LYS A 222 0.31 -18.01 9.07
N ASN A 223 -0.93 -17.86 8.57
CA ASN A 223 -2.14 -17.63 9.37
C ASN A 223 -1.94 -16.53 10.42
N ILE A 224 -1.42 -15.38 9.98
CA ILE A 224 -1.11 -14.21 10.82
C ILE A 224 -1.95 -12.99 10.45
N ILE A 225 -2.65 -13.03 9.31
CA ILE A 225 -3.58 -12.00 8.91
C ILE A 225 -4.91 -12.64 8.48
N THR A 226 -5.98 -11.88 8.64
CA THR A 226 -7.29 -12.14 8.04
C THR A 226 -7.55 -11.06 7.00
N VAL A 227 -8.05 -11.46 5.82
CA VAL A 227 -8.38 -10.53 4.74
C VAL A 227 -9.88 -10.59 4.48
N ASP A 228 -10.53 -9.44 4.43
CA ASP A 228 -11.91 -9.30 3.99
C ASP A 228 -12.02 -8.15 2.99
N LYS A 229 -12.18 -8.50 1.71
CA LYS A 229 -12.18 -7.59 0.56
C LYS A 229 -10.92 -6.72 0.50
N GLU A 230 -10.97 -5.53 1.11
CA GLU A 230 -9.91 -4.52 1.08
C GLU A 230 -9.31 -4.24 2.48
N VAL A 231 -9.84 -4.92 3.51
CA VAL A 231 -9.40 -4.77 4.90
C VAL A 231 -8.49 -5.93 5.26
N ILE A 232 -7.32 -5.61 5.80
CA ILE A 232 -6.31 -6.55 6.28
C ILE A 232 -6.20 -6.36 7.79
N LYS A 233 -6.38 -7.43 8.55
CA LYS A 233 -6.26 -7.44 10.01
C LYS A 233 -5.16 -8.39 10.44
N PHE A 234 -4.18 -7.91 11.19
CA PHE A 234 -3.19 -8.75 11.86
C PHE A 234 -3.81 -9.46 13.04
N ILE A 235 -3.55 -10.75 13.12
CA ILE A 235 -4.06 -11.65 14.15
C ILE A 235 -3.01 -11.77 15.24
N ASP A 236 -3.43 -11.59 16.49
CA ASP A 236 -2.67 -12.06 17.63
C ASP A 236 -2.99 -13.54 17.89
N LYS A 237 -1.97 -14.40 17.82
CA LYS A 237 -2.13 -15.85 18.04
C LYS A 237 -2.41 -16.18 19.50
N ASP A 238 -2.07 -15.27 20.42
CA ASP A 238 -2.34 -15.43 21.84
C ASP A 238 -3.77 -15.02 22.20
N ALA A 239 -4.49 -14.35 21.28
CA ALA A 239 -5.86 -13.92 21.45
C ALA A 239 -6.89 -15.01 21.03
N PRO A 240 -8.12 -14.97 21.57
CA PRO A 240 -9.15 -15.96 21.25
C PRO A 240 -9.50 -16.01 19.75
N PRO A 241 -9.83 -17.19 19.19
CA PRO A 241 -10.13 -17.35 17.75
C PRO A 241 -11.27 -16.48 17.22
N GLU A 242 -12.17 -16.03 18.09
CA GLU A 242 -13.30 -15.16 17.74
C GLU A 242 -12.83 -13.75 17.36
N THR A 243 -11.71 -13.28 17.92
CA THR A 243 -11.12 -11.97 17.65
C THR A 243 -10.41 -11.88 16.29
N TRP A 244 -10.13 -13.04 15.67
CA TRP A 244 -9.43 -13.12 14.39
C TRP A 244 -10.28 -12.64 13.22
N ARG A 245 -11.61 -12.61 13.40
CA ARG A 245 -12.55 -12.13 12.38
C ARG A 245 -12.55 -10.61 12.31
N ILE A 246 -12.76 -10.11 11.10
CA ILE A 246 -12.96 -8.68 10.85
C ILE A 246 -14.40 -8.34 11.22
N THR A 247 -14.56 -7.38 12.12
CA THR A 247 -15.84 -6.91 12.63
C THR A 247 -16.26 -5.59 11.96
N ALA A 248 -17.52 -5.18 12.15
CA ALA A 248 -17.98 -3.86 11.69
C ALA A 248 -17.20 -2.71 12.36
N VAL A 249 -16.77 -2.90 13.61
CA VAL A 249 -15.93 -1.94 14.34
C VAL A 249 -14.58 -1.77 13.65
N ASP A 250 -13.95 -2.87 13.22
CA ASP A 250 -12.66 -2.82 12.52
C ASP A 250 -12.75 -2.02 11.22
N ARG A 251 -13.88 -2.12 10.50
CA ARG A 251 -14.13 -1.32 9.29
C ARG A 251 -14.30 0.16 9.60
N GLY A 252 -15.08 0.49 10.63
CA GLY A 252 -15.25 1.88 11.08
C GLY A 252 -13.93 2.50 11.56
N VAL A 253 -13.08 1.74 12.26
CA VAL A 253 -11.74 2.17 12.67
C VAL A 253 -10.86 2.46 11.44
N LEU A 254 -10.91 1.62 10.41
CA LEU A 254 -10.16 1.85 9.18
C LEU A 254 -10.63 3.10 8.45
N GLU A 255 -11.95 3.32 8.34
CA GLU A 255 -12.53 4.52 7.75
C GLU A 255 -12.12 5.78 8.52
N LEU A 256 -12.16 5.72 9.85
CA LEU A 256 -11.72 6.81 10.72
C LEU A 256 -10.22 7.10 10.55
N LYS A 257 -9.37 6.06 10.51
CA LYS A 257 -7.93 6.21 10.21
C LYS A 257 -7.68 6.84 8.85
N SER A 258 -8.45 6.46 7.83
CA SER A 258 -8.35 7.04 6.48
C SER A 258 -8.76 8.51 6.47
N ALA A 259 -9.85 8.87 7.15
CA ALA A 259 -10.31 10.25 7.32
C ALA A 259 -9.27 11.12 8.04
N VAL A 260 -8.68 10.63 9.14
CA VAL A 260 -7.60 11.30 9.88
C VAL A 260 -6.39 11.54 8.98
N ALA A 261 -5.97 10.55 8.19
CA ALA A 261 -4.85 10.70 7.28
C ALA A 261 -5.12 11.70 6.14
N ASN A 262 -6.33 11.70 5.60
CA ASN A 262 -6.75 12.67 4.57
C ASN A 262 -6.75 14.10 5.12
N LEU A 263 -7.29 14.31 6.33
CA LEU A 263 -7.27 15.62 6.98
C LEU A 263 -5.84 16.10 7.26
N HIS A 264 -4.94 15.23 7.72
CA HIS A 264 -3.52 15.57 7.86
C HIS A 264 -2.90 16.05 6.55
N GLY A 265 -3.15 15.35 5.44
CA GLY A 265 -2.66 15.75 4.12
C GLY A 265 -3.22 17.10 3.67
N GLN A 266 -4.50 17.35 3.93
CA GLN A 266 -5.13 18.65 3.63
C GLN A 266 -4.54 19.77 4.49
N ILE A 267 -4.31 19.54 5.78
CA ILE A 267 -3.67 20.48 6.72
C ILE A 267 -2.27 20.82 6.24
N GLU A 268 -1.46 19.82 5.87
CA GLU A 268 -0.10 20.05 5.35
C GLU A 268 -0.13 20.86 4.04
N GLY A 269 -1.08 20.55 3.15
CA GLY A 269 -1.29 21.30 1.90
C GLY A 269 -1.71 22.75 2.14
N LEU A 270 -2.62 22.99 3.09
CA LEU A 270 -3.05 24.33 3.50
C LEU A 270 -1.91 25.11 4.14
N GLN A 271 -1.12 24.46 5.01
CA GLN A 271 0.03 25.07 5.65
C GLN A 271 1.07 25.52 4.62
N LYS A 272 1.42 24.65 3.65
CA LYS A 272 2.31 25.01 2.54
C LYS A 272 1.79 26.20 1.73
N LYS A 273 0.48 26.26 1.47
CA LYS A 273 -0.15 27.40 0.78
C LYS A 273 -0.09 28.68 1.60
N ILE A 274 -0.30 28.60 2.92
CA ILE A 274 -0.16 29.74 3.84
C ILE A 274 1.29 30.24 3.82
N ASP A 275 2.27 29.35 3.94
CA ASP A 275 3.69 29.71 3.90
C ASP A 275 4.06 30.40 2.57
N LEU A 276 3.58 29.88 1.44
CA LEU A 276 3.83 30.48 0.12
C LEU A 276 3.12 31.84 -0.05
N SER A 277 1.91 31.99 0.49
CA SER A 277 1.14 33.24 0.49
C SER A 277 1.74 34.29 1.41
N THR A 278 2.30 33.89 2.57
CA THR A 278 3.02 34.80 3.47
C THR A 278 4.24 35.45 2.83
N HIS A 279 4.84 34.79 1.82
CA HIS A 279 5.98 35.32 1.07
C HIS A 279 5.60 36.39 0.03
N LYS A 280 4.31 36.56 -0.32
CA LYS A 280 3.86 37.42 -1.43
C LYS A 280 3.29 38.81 -1.07
N ALA A 281 3.25 39.21 0.21
CA ALA A 281 2.88 40.55 0.70
C ALA A 281 1.45 41.11 0.39
N ALA A 282 0.94 41.87 1.36
CA ALA A 282 -0.25 42.75 1.42
C ALA A 282 -1.61 42.25 0.87
N GLU A 283 -1.77 42.00 -0.43
CA GLU A 283 -3.05 41.53 -1.02
C GLU A 283 -3.40 40.10 -0.61
N ALA A 284 -2.38 39.33 -0.25
CA ALA A 284 -2.48 38.00 0.33
C ALA A 284 -3.11 37.97 1.74
N LEU A 285 -3.32 39.09 2.43
CA LEU A 285 -3.73 39.09 3.85
C LEU A 285 -5.17 38.59 4.06
N ARG A 286 -6.11 38.92 3.17
CA ARG A 286 -7.52 38.47 3.28
C ARG A 286 -7.64 36.98 2.95
N GLN A 287 -7.01 36.55 1.86
CA GLN A 287 -6.93 35.14 1.48
C GLN A 287 -6.19 34.31 2.53
N LYS A 288 -5.11 34.84 3.12
CA LYS A 288 -4.40 34.22 4.24
C LYS A 288 -5.30 34.04 5.46
N ARG A 289 -6.07 35.06 5.84
CA ARG A 289 -6.97 34.98 7.00
C ARG A 289 -8.04 33.90 6.80
N GLN A 290 -8.62 33.83 5.60
CA GLN A 290 -9.57 32.77 5.24
C GLN A 290 -8.92 31.38 5.26
N LEU A 291 -7.71 31.21 4.71
CA LEU A 291 -6.98 29.94 4.77
C LEU A 291 -6.62 29.54 6.20
N GLN A 292 -6.29 30.51 7.07
CA GLN A 292 -6.05 30.28 8.49
C GLN A 292 -7.33 29.87 9.22
N ASP A 293 -8.47 30.49 8.93
CA ASP A 293 -9.75 30.09 9.52
C ASP A 293 -10.13 28.65 9.11
N VAL A 294 -9.90 28.28 7.84
CA VAL A 294 -10.09 26.90 7.36
C VAL A 294 -9.12 25.94 8.05
N LEU A 295 -7.85 26.33 8.22
CA LEU A 295 -6.86 25.52 8.93
C LEU A 295 -7.29 25.27 10.39
N VAL A 296 -7.76 26.30 11.09
CA VAL A 296 -8.26 26.17 12.47
C VAL A 296 -9.46 25.23 12.53
N LYS A 297 -10.42 25.36 11.59
CA LYS A 297 -11.57 24.45 11.50
C LYS A 297 -11.12 23.00 11.25
N ARG A 298 -10.17 22.77 10.34
CA ARG A 298 -9.65 21.42 10.01
C ARG A 298 -8.85 20.82 11.17
N LEU A 299 -8.06 21.62 11.89
CA LEU A 299 -7.37 21.19 13.11
C LEU A 299 -8.36 20.81 14.22
N GLY A 300 -9.45 21.57 14.38
CA GLY A 300 -10.53 21.21 15.31
C GLY A 300 -11.20 19.89 14.94
N ALA A 301 -11.56 19.71 13.65
CA ALA A 301 -12.11 18.44 13.17
C ALA A 301 -11.14 17.26 13.37
N LEU A 302 -9.84 17.49 13.14
CA LEU A 302 -8.81 16.47 13.38
C LEU A 302 -8.76 16.06 14.86
N ASP A 303 -8.70 17.01 15.78
CA ASP A 303 -8.69 16.74 17.23
C ASP A 303 -9.94 15.96 17.66
N THR A 304 -11.12 16.31 17.12
CA THR A 304 -12.33 15.52 17.39
C THR A 304 -12.21 14.09 16.89
N LEU A 305 -11.73 13.85 15.67
CA LEU A 305 -11.60 12.49 15.12
C LEU A 305 -10.53 11.67 15.84
N GLU A 306 -9.38 12.24 16.18
CA GLU A 306 -8.35 11.57 16.99
C GLU A 306 -8.90 11.21 18.37
N SER A 307 -9.64 12.12 19.01
CA SER A 307 -10.29 11.83 20.29
C SER A 307 -11.31 10.70 20.17
N THR A 308 -12.07 10.62 19.06
CA THR A 308 -13.00 9.52 18.82
C THR A 308 -12.27 8.21 18.55
N LEU A 309 -11.14 8.22 17.84
CA LEU A 309 -10.33 7.03 17.59
C LEU A 309 -9.81 6.47 18.93
N ILE A 310 -9.27 7.31 19.79
CA ILE A 310 -8.82 6.92 21.14
C ILE A 310 -9.99 6.35 21.96
N ARG A 311 -11.18 6.95 21.89
CA ARG A 311 -12.37 6.44 22.58
C ARG A 311 -12.84 5.10 22.03
N VAL A 312 -12.82 4.90 20.71
CA VAL A 312 -13.19 3.62 20.07
C VAL A 312 -12.17 2.54 20.41
N GLU A 313 -10.88 2.86 20.43
CA GLU A 313 -9.83 1.95 20.88
C GLU A 313 -9.99 1.57 22.36
N ALA A 314 -10.25 2.56 23.22
CA ALA A 314 -10.54 2.31 24.63
C ALA A 314 -11.80 1.46 24.81
N ALA A 315 -12.86 1.71 24.03
CA ALA A 315 -14.08 0.92 24.05
C ALA A 315 -13.84 -0.51 23.57
N ALA A 316 -13.08 -0.71 22.50
CA ALA A 316 -12.70 -2.03 22.01
C ALA A 316 -11.86 -2.81 23.04
N ALA A 317 -10.90 -2.14 23.68
CA ALA A 317 -10.14 -2.71 24.80
C ALA A 317 -11.04 -3.05 26.01
N ASN A 318 -12.01 -2.20 26.31
CA ASN A 318 -12.95 -2.41 27.41
C ASN A 318 -13.94 -3.56 27.14
N VAL A 319 -14.40 -3.75 25.89
CA VAL A 319 -15.20 -4.93 25.50
C VAL A 319 -14.40 -6.21 25.77
N HIS A 320 -13.13 -6.23 25.38
CA HIS A 320 -12.25 -7.36 25.65
C HIS A 320 -12.06 -7.60 27.16
N ILE A 321 -11.88 -6.54 27.95
CA ILE A 321 -11.81 -6.63 29.42
C ILE A 321 -13.13 -7.18 29.98
N LEU A 322 -14.29 -6.66 29.55
CA LEU A 322 -15.60 -7.12 30.00
C LEU A 322 -15.86 -8.59 29.65
N GLU A 323 -15.40 -9.06 28.49
CA GLU A 323 -15.48 -10.46 28.11
C GLU A 323 -14.61 -11.34 29.01
N SER A 324 -13.39 -10.91 29.33
CA SER A 324 -12.53 -11.60 30.29
C SER A 324 -13.13 -11.63 31.71
N TYR A 325 -13.85 -10.57 32.11
CA TYR A 325 -14.63 -10.52 33.35
C TYR A 325 -15.86 -11.44 33.27
N ALA A 326 -16.56 -11.50 32.14
CA ALA A 326 -17.69 -12.41 31.92
C ALA A 326 -17.22 -13.88 32.00
N GLN A 327 -16.06 -14.19 31.44
CA GLN A 327 -15.45 -15.51 31.53
C GLN A 327 -15.00 -15.81 32.96
N SER A 328 -14.40 -14.85 33.66
CA SER A 328 -13.99 -14.98 35.07
C SER A 328 -15.19 -15.12 36.03
N THR A 329 -16.29 -14.42 35.76
CA THR A 329 -17.53 -14.55 36.54
C THR A 329 -18.27 -15.83 36.22
N SER A 330 -18.20 -16.34 34.98
CA SER A 330 -18.70 -17.66 34.61
C SER A 330 -17.90 -18.78 35.28
N THR A 331 -16.57 -18.70 35.30
CA THR A 331 -15.73 -19.67 36.03
C THR A 331 -15.94 -19.58 37.53
N LEU A 332 -16.04 -18.37 38.10
CA LEU A 332 -16.43 -18.18 39.50
C LEU A 332 -17.83 -18.72 39.76
N ARG A 333 -18.81 -18.55 38.87
CA ARG A 333 -20.15 -19.11 38.99
C ARG A 333 -20.14 -20.63 38.90
N ALA A 334 -19.28 -21.22 38.06
CA ALA A 334 -19.08 -22.66 37.97
C ALA A 334 -18.43 -23.22 39.25
N ILE A 335 -17.44 -22.52 39.82
CA ILE A 335 -16.81 -22.86 41.10
C ILE A 335 -17.82 -22.70 42.26
N LEU A 336 -18.58 -21.61 42.28
CA LEU A 336 -19.62 -21.32 43.28
C LEU A 336 -20.88 -22.18 43.12
N SER A 337 -21.08 -22.82 41.97
CA SER A 337 -22.14 -23.80 41.75
C SER A 337 -21.83 -25.16 42.39
N HIS A 338 -20.65 -25.33 43.01
CA HIS A 338 -20.39 -26.47 43.88
C HIS A 338 -21.28 -26.38 45.14
N PRO A 339 -21.94 -27.48 45.57
CA PRO A 339 -23.11 -27.37 46.44
C PRO A 339 -22.73 -27.21 47.93
N SER A 340 -22.44 -25.98 48.36
CA SER A 340 -22.48 -25.58 49.76
C SER A 340 -22.83 -24.10 49.98
N ARG A 341 -24.08 -23.76 49.61
CA ARG A 341 -25.09 -23.17 50.51
C ARG A 341 -24.87 -21.73 51.11
N TRP A 342 -25.70 -20.79 50.56
CA TRP A 342 -26.17 -19.45 51.01
C TRP A 342 -25.12 -18.30 51.13
N ARG A 343 -25.29 -17.09 50.56
CA ARG A 343 -26.40 -16.12 50.65
C ARG A 343 -26.48 -15.19 49.41
N LYS A 344 -27.70 -14.70 49.17
CA LYS A 344 -28.22 -13.76 48.15
C LYS A 344 -27.25 -12.68 47.61
N PRO A 345 -27.33 -12.33 46.31
CA PRO A 345 -27.02 -10.99 45.81
C PRO A 345 -28.23 -10.41 45.05
N ASN A 346 -29.03 -9.56 45.70
CA ASN A 346 -30.07 -8.76 45.04
C ASN A 346 -29.78 -7.25 45.17
N ALA A 347 -28.50 -6.85 45.25
CA ALA A 347 -28.11 -5.45 45.41
C ALA A 347 -27.57 -4.81 44.11
N ASP A 348 -26.92 -5.57 43.22
CA ASP A 348 -26.11 -4.96 42.15
C ASP A 348 -26.90 -4.63 40.86
N ALA A 349 -28.10 -5.20 40.68
CA ALA A 349 -28.86 -5.03 39.43
C ALA A 349 -29.50 -3.63 39.28
N LYS A 350 -29.66 -2.88 40.38
CA LYS A 350 -30.31 -1.56 40.37
C LYS A 350 -29.33 -0.39 40.18
N GLU A 351 -28.05 -0.63 40.47
CA GLU A 351 -26.97 0.35 40.30
C GLU A 351 -26.44 0.37 38.86
N ILE A 352 -26.48 -0.79 38.18
CA ILE A 352 -26.09 -0.93 36.77
C ILE A 352 -27.13 -0.30 35.82
N ASP A 353 -28.42 -0.40 36.13
CA ASP A 353 -29.50 0.18 35.32
C ASP A 353 -29.50 1.73 35.35
N GLU A 354 -29.10 2.31 36.48
CA GLU A 354 -28.98 3.76 36.63
C GLU A 354 -27.72 4.33 35.93
N ALA A 355 -26.63 3.56 35.88
CA ALA A 355 -25.42 3.93 35.14
C ALA A 355 -25.64 3.92 33.61
N VAL A 356 -26.46 3.00 33.09
CA VAL A 356 -26.84 2.95 31.66
C VAL A 356 -27.73 4.13 31.28
N ARG A 357 -28.61 4.58 32.19
CA ARG A 357 -29.51 5.72 31.96
C ARG A 357 -28.78 7.06 31.95
N ILE A 358 -27.81 7.26 32.86
CA ILE A 358 -27.01 8.48 32.93
C ILE A 358 -25.98 8.57 31.77
N GLY A 359 -25.51 7.43 31.24
CA GLY A 359 -24.65 7.39 30.05
C GLY A 359 -25.39 7.66 28.73
N GLY A 360 -26.71 7.42 28.66
CA GLY A 360 -27.53 7.62 27.46
C GLY A 360 -27.84 9.10 27.15
N ASP A 361 -27.94 9.95 28.18
CA ASP A 361 -28.32 11.37 28.02
C ASP A 361 -27.17 12.29 27.56
N ILE A 362 -25.91 11.80 27.58
CA ILE A 362 -24.76 12.57 27.07
C ILE A 362 -24.57 12.37 25.56
N ALA A 363 -25.15 11.32 24.97
CA ALA A 363 -24.99 10.98 23.55
C ALA A 363 -25.96 11.72 22.61
N VAL A 364 -26.98 12.43 23.13
CA VAL A 364 -28.00 13.11 22.32
C VAL A 364 -27.61 14.55 21.95
N GLY A 365 -26.53 15.09 22.52
CA GLY A 365 -26.09 16.48 22.33
C GLY A 365 -25.09 16.74 21.20
N THR A 366 -24.77 15.77 20.34
CA THR A 366 -23.71 15.92 19.30
C THR A 366 -24.16 15.51 17.89
N ASN A 367 -25.44 15.67 17.58
CA ASN A 367 -25.98 15.45 16.24
C ASN A 367 -26.17 16.76 15.43
N GLU A 368 -25.27 17.72 15.58
CA GLU A 368 -25.04 18.73 14.54
C GLU A 368 -24.01 18.17 13.55
N ILE A 369 -24.45 17.17 12.78
CA ILE A 369 -23.75 16.75 11.57
C ILE A 369 -24.08 17.82 10.54
N PHE A 370 -23.20 18.82 10.40
CA PHE A 370 -23.29 19.79 9.33
C PHE A 370 -23.26 19.04 7.99
N ASP A 371 -24.21 19.35 7.12
CA ASP A 371 -24.36 18.73 5.81
C ASP A 371 -23.17 19.19 4.93
N GLU A 372 -22.22 18.29 4.66
CA GLU A 372 -20.98 18.56 3.91
C GLU A 372 -21.29 19.12 2.51
N ASP A 373 -22.45 18.77 1.95
CA ASP A 373 -22.94 19.27 0.66
C ASP A 373 -23.34 20.76 0.72
N GLU A 374 -23.88 21.23 1.85
CA GLU A 374 -24.23 22.64 2.08
C GLU A 374 -22.96 23.49 2.25
N LEU A 375 -21.97 22.96 2.97
CA LEU A 375 -20.67 23.63 3.17
C LEU A 375 -19.88 23.75 1.85
N GLN A 376 -19.97 22.71 1.00
CA GLN A 376 -19.32 22.71 -0.31
C GLN A 376 -20.02 23.65 -1.31
N ALA A 377 -21.33 23.84 -1.18
CA ALA A 377 -22.07 24.84 -1.95
C ALA A 377 -21.69 26.27 -1.56
N GLU A 378 -21.52 26.57 -0.26
CA GLU A 378 -21.02 27.86 0.22
C GLU A 378 -19.60 28.16 -0.30
N LEU A 379 -18.72 27.15 -0.28
CA LEU A 379 -17.35 27.28 -0.78
C LEU A 379 -17.31 27.63 -2.28
N ASN A 380 -18.14 26.96 -3.08
CA ASN A 380 -18.22 27.22 -4.52
C ASN A 380 -18.82 28.60 -4.82
N GLY A 381 -19.81 29.04 -4.04
CA GLY A 381 -20.38 30.39 -4.15
C GLY A 381 -19.34 31.48 -3.91
N LEU A 382 -18.51 31.34 -2.88
CA LEU A 382 -17.48 32.33 -2.52
C LEU A 382 -16.32 32.37 -3.51
N ILE A 383 -15.93 31.23 -4.10
CA ILE A 383 -14.92 31.19 -5.16
C ILE A 383 -15.42 31.91 -6.41
N GLN A 384 -16.71 31.78 -6.72
CA GLN A 384 -17.32 32.43 -7.86
C GLN A 384 -17.44 33.95 -7.64
N GLU A 385 -17.91 34.38 -6.47
CA GLU A 385 -17.99 35.80 -6.10
C GLU A 385 -16.61 36.48 -6.10
N SER A 386 -15.56 35.78 -5.61
CA SER A 386 -14.20 36.29 -5.64
C SER A 386 -13.66 36.48 -7.06
N LYS A 387 -14.00 35.58 -7.99
CA LYS A 387 -13.61 35.71 -9.41
C LYS A 387 -14.35 36.87 -10.07
N GLU A 388 -15.64 37.02 -9.78
CA GLU A 388 -16.46 38.11 -10.31
C GLU A 388 -15.98 39.48 -9.81
N GLU A 389 -15.53 39.57 -8.55
CA GLU A 389 -14.96 40.80 -7.98
C GLU A 389 -13.59 41.14 -8.59
N GLU A 390 -12.77 40.13 -8.90
CA GLU A 390 -11.50 40.30 -9.63
C GLU A 390 -11.73 40.75 -11.08
N ASP A 391 -12.69 40.15 -11.77
CA ASP A 391 -13.05 40.52 -13.14
C ASP A 391 -13.65 41.93 -13.21
N MET A 392 -14.45 42.33 -12.23
CA MET A 392 -15.02 43.67 -12.11
C MET A 392 -13.93 44.73 -11.90
N LYS A 393 -12.96 44.47 -11.01
CA LYS A 393 -11.82 45.37 -10.77
C LYS A 393 -10.92 45.49 -11.99
N ALA A 394 -10.66 44.37 -12.68
CA ALA A 394 -9.90 44.38 -13.94
C ALA A 394 -10.61 45.18 -15.04
N LEU A 395 -11.95 45.19 -15.06
CA LEU A 395 -12.74 45.97 -15.98
C LEU A 395 -12.72 47.47 -15.63
N GLU A 396 -12.82 47.83 -14.35
CA GLU A 396 -12.72 49.21 -13.87
C GLU A 396 -11.34 49.81 -14.13
N GLU A 397 -10.27 49.05 -13.93
CA GLU A 397 -8.89 49.49 -14.22
C GLU A 397 -8.70 49.75 -15.71
N LYS A 398 -9.21 48.86 -16.57
CA LYS A 398 -9.21 49.07 -18.03
C LYS A 398 -10.02 50.31 -18.45
N GLN A 399 -11.10 50.63 -17.76
CA GLN A 399 -11.89 51.82 -18.04
C GLN A 399 -11.18 53.11 -17.60
N ARG A 400 -10.47 53.09 -16.47
CA ARG A 400 -9.64 54.21 -16.00
C ARG A 400 -8.51 54.52 -16.97
N LEU A 401 -7.78 53.49 -17.43
CA LEU A 401 -6.71 53.65 -18.41
C LEU A 401 -7.20 54.25 -19.73
N LYS A 402 -8.37 53.83 -20.23
CA LYS A 402 -8.97 54.42 -21.44
C LYS A 402 -9.40 55.87 -21.24
N LYS A 403 -9.89 56.24 -20.05
CA LYS A 403 -10.30 57.62 -19.74
C LYS A 403 -9.08 58.54 -19.64
N ASP A 404 -7.97 58.04 -19.11
CA ASP A 404 -6.71 58.78 -19.01
C ASP A 404 -6.02 58.94 -20.38
N GLU A 405 -6.16 57.97 -21.31
CA GLU A 405 -5.70 58.15 -22.70
C GLU A 405 -6.51 59.21 -23.47
N LEU A 406 -7.83 59.30 -23.23
CA LEU A 406 -8.71 60.29 -23.87
C LEU A 406 -8.43 61.72 -23.38
N THR A 407 -8.12 61.92 -22.10
CA THR A 407 -7.79 63.25 -21.56
C THR A 407 -6.43 63.76 -22.03
N VAL A 408 -5.45 62.88 -22.26
CA VAL A 408 -4.14 63.28 -22.81
C VAL A 408 -4.26 63.72 -24.28
N GLN A 409 -5.11 63.08 -25.08
CA GLN A 409 -5.34 63.49 -26.47
C GLN A 409 -6.07 64.84 -26.60
N ASP A 410 -7.03 65.14 -25.70
CA ASP A 410 -7.72 66.44 -25.69
C ASP A 410 -6.80 67.61 -25.29
N VAL A 411 -5.88 67.38 -24.36
CA VAL A 411 -4.91 68.41 -23.94
C VAL A 411 -3.91 68.70 -25.07
N ASP A 412 -3.45 67.67 -25.77
CA ASP A 412 -2.49 67.82 -26.89
C ASP A 412 -3.14 68.52 -28.10
N GLY A 413 -4.43 68.27 -28.37
CA GLY A 413 -5.22 68.99 -29.37
C GLY A 413 -5.40 70.48 -29.05
N THR A 414 -5.59 70.81 -27.77
CA THR A 414 -5.78 72.20 -27.32
C THR A 414 -4.48 73.02 -27.43
N ILE A 415 -3.34 72.40 -27.09
CA ILE A 415 -2.00 73.02 -27.22
C ILE A 415 -1.62 73.23 -28.70
N ALA A 416 -1.98 72.28 -29.58
CA ALA A 416 -1.77 72.41 -31.02
C ALA A 416 -2.61 73.54 -31.65
N GLU A 417 -3.80 73.83 -31.10
CA GLU A 417 -4.65 74.92 -31.58
C GLU A 417 -4.15 76.30 -31.09
N GLU A 418 -3.67 76.40 -29.84
CA GLU A 418 -3.08 77.62 -29.29
C GLU A 418 -1.75 78.00 -29.99
N THR A 419 -0.90 77.02 -30.28
CA THR A 419 0.36 77.26 -31.00
C THR A 419 0.15 77.74 -32.43
N LYS A 420 -0.90 77.26 -33.12
CA LYS A 420 -1.29 77.79 -34.44
C LYS A 420 -1.85 79.21 -34.36
N LYS A 421 -2.63 79.56 -33.33
CA LYS A 421 -3.13 80.93 -33.13
C LYS A 421 -1.99 81.91 -32.84
N MET A 422 -0.99 81.50 -32.07
CA MET A 422 0.21 82.31 -31.80
C MET A 422 1.07 82.54 -33.06
N ALA A 423 1.22 81.53 -33.92
CA ALA A 423 1.99 81.67 -35.16
C ALA A 423 1.36 82.62 -36.19
N ILE A 424 0.03 82.76 -36.19
CA ILE A 424 -0.69 83.65 -37.12
C ILE A 424 -0.60 85.14 -36.68
N LEU A 425 -0.33 85.41 -35.40
CA LEU A 425 -0.16 86.78 -34.87
C LEU A 425 1.27 87.34 -35.05
N GLN A 426 2.20 86.56 -35.59
CA GLN A 426 3.61 86.95 -35.82
C GLN A 426 3.96 87.22 -37.29
N ILE A 427 2.97 87.31 -38.18
CA ILE A 427 3.09 87.76 -39.58
C ILE A 427 2.23 89.01 -39.73
#